data_AF-A0A919GUC5-F1
#
_entry.id   AF-A0A919GUC5-F1
#
_cell.length_a   1.000
_cell.length_b   1.000
_cell.length_c   1.000
_cell.angle_alpha   90.00
_cell.angle_beta   90.00
_cell.angle_gamma   90.00
#
_symmetry.space_group_name_H-M   'P 1'
#
loop_
_entity.id
_entity.type
_entity.pdbx_description
1 polymer ?
#
loop_
_entity_poly.entity_id
_entity_poly.type
_entity_poly.pdbx_seq_one_letter_code
_entity_poly.pdbx_strand_id
1 'polypeptide(L)'
;MSPAAVFLTVGAACYLVGGAVALNIRGTAVSLARRASRNAELSRHARGDLGAPGQVMSATVYRYLGAMVALCGVVFTLVGLVELA
;
A
#
# COMPACT_ATOMS: atom_id res chain seq x y z
N MET A 1 15.04 -27.22 0.58
CA MET A 1 13.75 -26.78 0.00
C MET A 1 13.95 -26.59 -1.48
N SER A 2 13.02 -27.03 -2.33
CA SER A 2 13.14 -26.82 -3.78
C SER A 2 12.93 -25.34 -4.14
N PRO A 3 13.54 -24.84 -5.23
CA PRO A 3 13.35 -23.45 -5.67
C PRO A 3 11.89 -23.12 -5.94
N ALA A 4 11.12 -24.05 -6.52
CA ALA A 4 9.68 -23.90 -6.74
C ALA A 4 8.90 -23.64 -5.43
N ALA A 5 9.21 -24.39 -4.37
CA ALA A 5 8.57 -24.20 -3.07
C ALA A 5 8.91 -22.83 -2.46
N VAL A 6 10.14 -22.33 -2.66
CA VAL A 6 10.55 -20.98 -2.21
C VAL A 6 9.78 -19.91 -2.98
N PHE A 7 9.69 -19.99 -4.31
CA PHE A 7 8.97 -19.00 -5.10
C PHE A 7 7.47 -18.95 -4.80
N LEU A 8 6.83 -20.10 -4.59
CA LEU A 8 5.42 -20.16 -4.22
C LEU A 8 5.14 -19.54 -2.84
N THR A 9 5.95 -19.88 -1.85
CA THR A 9 5.76 -19.40 -0.47
C THR A 9 6.04 -17.90 -0.35
N VAL A 10 7.14 -17.43 -0.94
CA VAL A 10 7.48 -16.00 -0.96
C VAL A 10 6.48 -15.21 -1.81
N GLY A 11 6.11 -15.73 -2.98
CA GLY A 11 5.14 -15.09 -3.87
C GLY A 11 3.77 -14.91 -3.21
N ALA A 12 3.25 -15.97 -2.58
CA ALA A 12 1.97 -15.92 -1.87
C ALA A 12 2.01 -14.96 -0.68
N ALA A 13 3.09 -14.95 0.11
CA ALA A 13 3.25 -14.02 1.22
C ALA A 13 3.30 -12.56 0.74
N CYS A 14 4.07 -12.26 -0.30
CA CYS A 14 4.15 -10.92 -0.88
C CYS A 14 2.82 -10.47 -1.48
N TYR A 15 2.09 -11.36 -2.17
CA TYR A 15 0.78 -11.06 -2.73
C TYR A 15 -0.24 -10.71 -1.64
N LEU A 16 -0.33 -11.53 -0.59
CA LEU A 16 -1.28 -11.32 0.50
C LEU A 16 -0.98 -10.05 1.30
N VAL A 17 0.29 -9.85 1.68
CA VAL A 17 0.70 -8.68 2.49
C VAL A 17 0.61 -7.40 1.67
N GLY A 18 1.15 -7.40 0.44
CA GLY A 18 1.07 -6.25 -0.45
C GLY A 18 -0.38 -5.90 -0.81
N GLY A 19 -1.19 -6.93 -1.10
CA GLY A 19 -2.61 -6.80 -1.40
C GLY A 19 -3.40 -6.24 -0.23
N ALA A 20 -3.19 -6.74 0.98
CA ALA A 20 -3.85 -6.23 2.18
C ALA A 20 -3.54 -4.74 2.44
N VAL A 21 -2.30 -4.31 2.17
CA VAL A 21 -1.90 -2.89 2.30
C VAL A 21 -2.52 -2.04 1.18
N ALA A 22 -2.48 -2.50 -0.07
CA ALA A 22 -3.00 -1.76 -1.22
C ALA A 22 -4.53 -1.63 -1.21
N LEU A 23 -5.21 -2.71 -0.81
CA LEU A 23 -6.66 -2.88 -0.76
C LEU A 23 -7.25 -2.55 0.61
N ASN A 24 -6.52 -1.86 1.49
CA ASN A 24 -7.06 -1.45 2.78
C ASN A 24 -8.19 -0.41 2.61
N ILE A 25 -9.41 -0.88 2.30
CA ILE A 25 -10.62 -0.08 2.05
C ILE A 25 -11.03 0.69 3.31
N ARG A 26 -10.83 0.08 4.48
CA ARG A 26 -11.15 0.71 5.78
C ARG A 26 -10.15 1.81 6.12
N GLY A 27 -8.86 1.56 5.91
CA GLY A 27 -7.80 2.56 6.07
C GLY A 27 -7.93 3.71 5.07
N THR A 28 -8.34 3.42 3.83
CA THR A 28 -8.62 4.46 2.84
C THR A 28 -9.83 5.31 3.20
N ALA A 29 -10.94 4.73 3.67
CA ALA A 29 -12.10 5.47 4.17
C ALA A 29 -11.72 6.39 5.35
N VAL A 30 -10.96 5.89 6.32
CA VAL A 30 -10.44 6.68 7.44
C VAL A 30 -9.47 7.78 6.97
N SER A 31 -8.62 7.48 5.98
CA SER A 31 -7.71 8.48 5.41
C SER A 31 -8.46 9.57 4.64
N LEU A 32 -9.56 9.23 3.97
CA LEU A 32 -10.43 10.17 3.28
C LEU A 32 -11.11 11.10 4.28
N ALA A 33 -11.63 10.53 5.38
CA ALA A 33 -12.21 11.30 6.48
C ALA A 33 -11.19 12.26 7.12
N ARG A 34 -9.96 11.79 7.38
CA ARG A 34 -8.85 12.63 7.88
C ARG A 34 -8.39 13.67 6.86
N ARG A 35 -8.48 13.38 5.56
CA ARG A 35 -8.13 14.33 4.51
C ARG A 35 -9.21 15.38 4.33
N ALA A 36 -10.48 15.03 4.50
CA ALA A 36 -11.59 15.99 4.57
C ALA A 36 -11.43 16.92 5.79
N SER A 37 -11.08 16.38 6.96
CA SER A 37 -10.81 17.21 8.15
C SER A 37 -9.56 18.08 7.97
N ARG A 38 -8.47 17.55 7.39
CA ARG A 38 -7.28 18.36 7.04
C ARG A 38 -7.56 19.39 5.96
N ASN A 39 -8.45 19.15 5.00
CA ASN A 39 -8.84 20.15 4.02
C ASN A 39 -9.66 21.27 4.67
N ALA A 40 -10.52 20.95 5.64
CA ALA A 40 -11.20 21.95 6.44
C ALA A 40 -10.19 22.77 7.27
N GLU A 41 -9.16 22.13 7.80
CA GLU A 41 -8.05 22.80 8.48
C GLU A 41 -7.22 23.66 7.52
N LEU A 42 -6.89 23.16 6.32
CA LEU A 42 -6.23 23.92 5.24
C LEU A 42 -7.04 25.12 4.77
N SER A 43 -8.38 25.01 4.76
CA SER A 43 -9.25 26.15 4.47
C SER A 43 -9.18 27.23 5.56
N ARG A 44 -8.86 26.86 6.80
CA ARG A 44 -8.56 27.80 7.90
C ARG A 44 -7.11 28.31 7.82
N HIS A 45 -6.15 27.47 7.42
CA HIS A 45 -4.77 27.88 7.14
C HIS A 45 -4.68 28.90 5.99
N ALA A 46 -5.46 28.72 4.92
CA ALA A 46 -5.55 29.66 3.81
C ALA A 46 -6.13 31.02 4.22
N ARG A 47 -6.84 31.10 5.35
CA ARG A 47 -7.29 32.35 5.99
C ARG A 47 -6.21 33.00 6.85
N GLY A 48 -5.03 32.37 6.99
CA GLY A 48 -3.86 32.93 7.67
C GLY A 48 -3.66 32.50 9.12
N ASP A 49 -4.46 31.57 9.66
CA ASP A 49 -4.49 31.33 11.11
C ASP A 49 -3.36 30.45 11.68
N LEU A 50 -2.71 29.59 10.88
CA LEU A 50 -1.72 28.62 11.40
C LEU A 50 -0.65 28.26 10.35
N GLY A 51 0.60 28.05 10.79
CA GLY A 51 1.75 27.70 9.95
C GLY A 51 1.72 26.29 9.33
N ALA A 52 2.62 26.04 8.38
CA ALA A 52 2.57 24.88 7.48
C ALA A 52 2.73 23.51 8.20
N PRO A 53 1.84 22.53 7.94
CA PRO A 53 1.94 21.21 8.56
C PRO A 53 3.03 20.35 7.91
N GLY A 54 3.90 19.75 8.73
CA GLY A 54 4.88 18.75 8.28
C GLY A 54 4.21 17.43 7.88
N GLN A 55 4.37 17.01 6.62
CA GLN A 55 4.02 15.66 6.16
C GLN A 55 5.30 14.88 5.87
N VAL A 56 5.52 13.79 6.62
CA VAL A 56 6.69 12.91 6.46
C VAL A 56 6.54 11.97 5.24
N MET A 57 5.32 11.50 4.93
CA MET A 57 5.01 10.76 3.68
C MET A 57 3.49 10.67 3.46
N SER A 58 3.02 10.73 2.21
CA SER A 58 1.58 10.62 1.88
C SER A 58 1.09 9.17 1.92
N ALA A 59 -0.14 8.93 2.42
CA ALA A 59 -0.79 7.62 2.43
C ALA A 59 -0.89 6.96 1.05
N THR A 60 -0.93 7.77 -0.01
CA THR A 60 -0.89 7.31 -1.41
C THR A 60 0.40 6.55 -1.71
N VAL A 61 1.53 6.98 -1.16
CA VAL A 61 2.85 6.35 -1.39
C VAL A 61 2.86 4.93 -0.79
N TYR A 62 2.31 4.75 0.40
CA TYR A 62 2.20 3.43 1.03
C TYR A 62 1.29 2.47 0.25
N ARG A 63 0.20 2.98 -0.35
CA ARG A 63 -0.66 2.17 -1.22
C ARG A 63 0.07 1.73 -2.48
N TYR A 64 0.83 2.62 -3.11
CA TYR A 64 1.65 2.27 -4.27
C TYR A 64 2.73 1.23 -3.93
N LEU A 65 3.41 1.40 -2.80
CA LEU A 65 4.39 0.41 -2.32
C LEU A 65 3.74 -0.96 -2.08
N GLY A 66 2.58 -1.00 -1.41
CA GLY A 66 1.82 -2.23 -1.21
C GLY A 66 1.43 -2.91 -2.54
N ALA A 67 0.97 -2.12 -3.51
CA ALA A 67 0.58 -2.64 -4.83
C ALA A 67 1.79 -3.21 -5.60
N MET A 68 2.95 -2.55 -5.54
CA MET A 68 4.18 -3.06 -6.13
C MET A 68 4.61 -4.39 -5.49
N VAL A 69 4.57 -4.48 -4.16
CA VAL A 69 4.88 -5.74 -3.45
C VAL A 69 3.90 -6.86 -3.85
N ALA A 70 2.62 -6.54 -3.99
CA ALA A 70 1.61 -7.51 -4.42
C ALA A 70 1.90 -8.05 -5.84
N LEU A 71 2.23 -7.17 -6.78
CA LEU A 71 2.58 -7.53 -8.17
C LEU A 71 3.82 -8.41 -8.22
N CYS A 72 4.88 -8.07 -7.47
CA CYS A 72 6.05 -8.93 -7.34
C CYS A 72 5.68 -10.32 -6.79
N GLY A 73 4.75 -10.38 -5.83
CA GLY A 73 4.20 -11.63 -5.32
C GLY A 73 3.57 -12.49 -6.41
N VAL A 74 2.72 -11.90 -7.27
CA VAL A 74 2.12 -12.59 -8.42
C VAL A 74 3.19 -13.19 -9.34
N VAL A 75 4.20 -12.39 -9.70
CA VAL A 75 5.28 -12.84 -10.60
C VAL A 75 6.01 -14.04 -9.99
N PHE A 76 6.38 -13.98 -8.71
CA PHE A 76 7.04 -15.10 -8.04
C PHE A 76 6.16 -16.34 -7.95
N THR A 77 4.86 -16.19 -7.68
CA THR A 77 3.93 -17.33 -7.68
C THR A 77 3.82 -17.98 -9.05
N LEU A 78 3.75 -17.18 -10.13
CA LEU A 78 3.71 -17.69 -11.51
C LEU A 78 5.02 -18.43 -11.88
N VAL A 79 6.18 -17.88 -11.52
CA VAL A 79 7.47 -18.54 -11.74
C VAL A 79 7.53 -19.87 -10.99
N GLY A 80 7.11 -19.90 -9.73
CA GLY A 80 7.05 -21.14 -8.95
C GLY A 80 6.12 -22.19 -9.55
N LEU A 81 4.98 -21.77 -10.13
CA LEU A 81 4.05 -22.66 -10.85
C LEU A 81 4.67 -23.23 -12.13
N VAL A 82 5.40 -22.42 -12.89
CA VAL A 82 6.08 -22.87 -14.11
C VAL A 82 7.17 -23.88 -13.79
N GLU A 83 7.94 -23.67 -12.72
CA GLU A 83 8.97 -24.62 -12.27
C GLU A 83 8.40 -25.98 -11.78
N LEU A 84 7.10 -26.04 -11.51
CA LEU A 84 6.40 -27.26 -11.08
C LEU A 84 5.74 -28.02 -12.24
N ALA A 85 5.60 -27.39 -13.40
CA ALA A 85 4.96 -27.95 -14.59
C ALA A 85 5.98 -28.68 -15.49
#